data_AF-A0AAP8KHQ7-F1
#
_entry.id   AF-A0AAP8KHQ7-F1
#
_cell.length_a   1.000
_cell.length_b   1.000
_cell.length_c   1.000
_cell.angle_alpha   90.00
_cell.angle_beta   90.00
_cell.angle_gamma   90.00
#
_symmetry.space_group_name_H-M   'P 1'
#
loop_
_entity.id
_entity.type
_entity.pdbx_description
1 polymer ?
#
loop_
_entity_poly.entity_id
_entity_poly.type
_entity_poly.pdbx_seq_one_letter_code
_entity_poly.pdbx_strand_id
1 'polypeptide(L)'
;MARLLSLLLLACAALPAQADEHTVVVKAAAPEKGCVEVEVNGKRAQSMSCLNEKLLPDSNTVNRQPPALSGAEAIVQRPSNQLGLYNRAALEHRMGNAFGKSVTPQRPPPPTPASPLLPAR
;
A
#
# COMPACT_ATOMS: atom_id res chain seq x y z
N MET A 1 -8.71 -21.09 -32.73
CA MET A 1 -7.72 -20.25 -32.01
C MET A 1 -8.38 -19.15 -31.16
N ALA A 2 -9.22 -18.28 -31.73
CA ALA A 2 -9.85 -17.18 -30.96
C ALA A 2 -10.74 -17.64 -29.79
N ARG A 3 -11.51 -18.73 -29.95
CA ARG A 3 -12.37 -19.26 -28.88
C ARG A 3 -11.61 -19.88 -27.70
N LEU A 4 -10.41 -20.43 -27.95
CA LEU A 4 -9.54 -20.96 -26.88
C LEU A 4 -8.94 -19.81 -26.06
N LEU A 5 -8.54 -18.72 -26.72
CA LEU A 5 -8.05 -17.51 -26.07
C LEU A 5 -9.10 -16.85 -25.18
N SER A 6 -10.37 -16.82 -25.62
CA SER A 6 -11.48 -16.27 -24.82
C SER A 6 -11.77 -17.10 -23.56
N LEU A 7 -11.65 -18.43 -23.63
CA LEU A 7 -11.83 -19.31 -22.47
C LEU A 7 -10.67 -19.18 -21.47
N LEU A 8 -9.44 -19.00 -21.95
CA LEU A 8 -8.27 -18.83 -21.10
C LEU A 8 -8.31 -17.52 -20.29
N LEU A 9 -8.82 -16.44 -20.91
CA LEU A 9 -8.99 -15.14 -20.23
C LEU A 9 -10.09 -15.17 -19.15
N LEU A 10 -11.17 -15.95 -19.35
CA LEU A 10 -12.22 -16.09 -18.34
C LEU A 10 -11.75 -16.90 -17.11
N ALA A 11 -10.85 -17.87 -17.29
CA ALA A 11 -10.34 -18.69 -16.20
C ALA A 11 -9.44 -17.93 -15.22
N CYS A 12 -8.70 -16.90 -15.69
CA CYS A 12 -7.84 -16.09 -14.83
C CYS A 12 -8.61 -15.15 -13.88
N ALA A 13 -9.89 -14.85 -14.14
CA ALA A 13 -10.70 -13.98 -13.30
C ALA A 13 -11.32 -14.70 -12.09
N ALA A 14 -11.25 -16.04 -12.04
CA ALA A 14 -11.88 -16.85 -11.01
C ALA A 14 -10.89 -17.38 -9.94
N LEU A 15 -9.60 -17.01 -10.00
CA LEU A 15 -8.69 -17.36 -8.90
C LEU A 15 -8.98 -16.44 -7.71
N PRO A 16 -9.51 -16.95 -6.59
CA PRO A 16 -9.45 -16.20 -5.35
C PRO A 16 -7.96 -15.98 -5.04
N ALA A 17 -7.56 -14.73 -4.91
CA ALA A 17 -6.29 -14.38 -4.31
C ALA A 17 -6.31 -14.94 -2.88
N GLN A 18 -5.74 -16.13 -2.70
CA GLN A 18 -5.48 -16.68 -1.39
C GLN A 18 -4.32 -15.86 -0.81
N ALA A 19 -4.69 -14.73 -0.20
CA ALA A 19 -3.85 -14.07 0.77
C ALA A 19 -3.66 -15.07 1.89
N ASP A 20 -2.43 -15.56 2.03
CA ASP A 20 -2.04 -16.50 3.08
C ASP A 20 -2.24 -15.80 4.43
N GLU A 21 -3.38 -16.08 5.04
CA GLU A 21 -3.78 -15.55 6.33
C GLU A 21 -3.05 -16.39 7.40
N HIS A 22 -1.77 -16.09 7.62
CA HIS A 22 -1.07 -16.52 8.83
C HIS A 22 -1.58 -15.73 10.05
N THR A 23 -2.89 -15.78 10.31
CA THR A 23 -3.50 -15.30 11.55
C THR A 23 -3.36 -16.42 12.58
N VAL A 24 -2.29 -16.36 13.37
CA VAL A 24 -2.17 -17.17 14.59
C VAL A 24 -3.23 -16.66 15.57
N VAL A 25 -4.40 -17.31 15.58
CA VAL A 25 -5.45 -17.05 16.56
C VAL A 25 -5.00 -17.58 17.91
N VAL A 26 -4.33 -16.70 18.69
CA VAL A 26 -3.99 -16.99 20.08
C VAL A 26 -5.27 -16.91 20.89
N LYS A 27 -5.80 -18.08 21.29
CA LYS A 27 -6.94 -18.16 22.19
C LYS A 27 -6.49 -17.76 23.59
N ALA A 28 -6.94 -16.59 24.06
CA ALA A 28 -6.65 -16.11 25.41
C ALA A 28 -7.16 -17.10 26.46
N ALA A 29 -6.32 -17.43 27.44
CA ALA A 29 -6.73 -18.20 28.62
C ALA A 29 -7.79 -17.42 29.42
N ALA A 30 -8.69 -18.15 30.08
CA ALA A 30 -9.74 -17.53 30.89
C ALA A 30 -9.14 -16.65 32.01
N PRO A 31 -9.76 -15.49 32.31
CA PRO A 31 -9.22 -14.56 33.30
C PRO A 31 -9.13 -15.23 34.68
N GLU A 32 -7.94 -15.24 35.28
CA GLU A 32 -7.80 -15.69 36.66
C GLU A 32 -8.34 -14.61 37.59
N LYS A 33 -9.21 -15.00 38.53
CA LYS A 33 -9.83 -14.06 39.47
C LYS A 33 -8.79 -13.49 40.45
N GLY A 34 -8.14 -12.41 40.05
CA GLY A 34 -7.32 -11.56 40.93
C GLY A 34 -5.83 -11.58 40.58
N CYS A 35 -5.31 -10.44 40.16
CA CYS A 35 -3.89 -10.21 40.04
C CYS A 35 -3.26 -9.96 41.40
N VAL A 36 -2.41 -10.87 41.87
CA VAL A 36 -1.64 -10.69 43.10
C VAL A 36 -0.21 -10.31 42.76
N GLU A 37 0.29 -9.24 43.37
CA GLU A 37 1.70 -8.86 43.33
C GLU A 37 2.36 -9.28 44.64
N VAL A 38 3.50 -9.98 44.55
CA VAL A 38 4.24 -10.47 45.72
C VAL A 38 5.55 -9.72 45.82
N GLU A 39 5.83 -9.18 47.00
CA GLU A 39 7.10 -8.52 47.30
C GLU A 39 7.98 -9.49 48.09
N VAL A 40 9.17 -9.79 47.56
CA VAL A 40 10.15 -10.66 48.21
C VAL A 40 11.47 -9.88 48.29
N ASN A 41 11.98 -9.68 49.51
CA ASN A 41 13.22 -8.91 49.76
C ASN A 41 13.22 -7.49 49.15
N GLY A 42 12.12 -6.74 49.30
CA GLY A 42 12.04 -5.36 48.80
C GLY A 42 11.94 -5.25 47.28
N LYS A 43 11.79 -6.37 46.57
CA LYS A 43 11.61 -6.42 45.11
C LYS A 43 10.23 -6.96 44.79
N ARG A 44 9.45 -6.15 44.07
CA ARG A 44 8.12 -6.50 43.58
C ARG A 44 8.26 -7.43 42.37
N ALA A 45 7.90 -8.69 42.52
CA ALA A 45 7.82 -9.63 41.41
C ALA A 45 6.43 -9.48 40.76
N GLN A 46 6.38 -8.84 39.59
CA GLN A 46 5.14 -8.75 38.81
C GLN A 46 4.79 -10.12 38.22
N SER A 47 3.54 -10.51 38.34
CA SER A 47 3.01 -11.69 37.67
C SER A 47 2.85 -11.38 36.18
N MET A 48 3.64 -12.08 35.34
CA MET A 48 3.57 -11.92 33.88
C MET A 48 2.19 -12.26 33.32
N SER A 49 1.45 -13.17 33.97
CA SER A 49 0.07 -13.49 33.61
C SER A 49 -0.86 -12.28 33.72
N CYS A 50 -0.80 -11.54 34.82
CA CYS A 50 -1.60 -10.34 35.01
C CYS A 50 -1.20 -9.21 34.06
N LEU A 51 0.11 -9.02 33.83
CA LEU A 51 0.57 -8.00 32.89
C LEU A 51 0.05 -8.27 31.48
N ASN A 52 0.13 -9.53 31.04
CA ASN A 52 -0.45 -9.93 29.76
C ASN A 52 -1.94 -9.67 29.72
N GLU A 53 -2.69 -10.05 30.77
CA GLU A 53 -4.14 -9.80 30.85
C GLU A 53 -4.51 -8.31 30.77
N LYS A 54 -3.70 -7.41 31.34
CA LYS A 54 -3.91 -5.95 31.23
C LYS A 54 -3.53 -5.37 29.87
N LEU A 55 -2.62 -6.02 29.14
CA LEU A 55 -2.22 -5.63 27.79
C LEU A 55 -3.14 -6.22 26.72
N LEU A 56 -3.99 -7.19 27.07
CA LEU A 56 -4.98 -7.70 26.14
C LEU A 56 -5.93 -6.56 25.75
N PRO A 57 -6.16 -6.36 24.45
CA PRO A 57 -7.15 -5.39 24.00
C PRO A 57 -8.53 -5.82 24.51
N ASP A 58 -9.33 -4.85 24.99
CA ASP A 58 -10.69 -5.11 25.46
C ASP A 58 -11.46 -5.95 24.43
N SER A 59 -12.21 -6.96 24.85
CA SER A 59 -13.00 -7.80 23.94
C SER A 59 -13.93 -7.01 23.00
N ASN A 60 -14.32 -5.79 23.38
CA ASN A 60 -15.07 -4.84 22.56
C ASN A 60 -14.29 -4.28 21.35
N THR A 61 -12.95 -4.41 21.31
CA THR A 61 -12.15 -3.96 20.17
C THR A 61 -12.02 -5.01 19.07
N VAL A 62 -12.46 -6.26 19.29
CA VAL A 62 -12.42 -7.32 18.27
C VAL A 62 -13.34 -7.00 17.08
N ASN A 63 -14.40 -6.21 17.32
CA ASN A 63 -15.28 -5.68 16.27
C ASN A 63 -14.99 -4.21 15.93
N ARG A 64 -13.91 -3.61 16.46
CA ARG A 64 -13.56 -2.23 16.18
C ARG A 64 -12.89 -2.15 14.81
N GLN A 65 -13.36 -1.22 13.99
CA GLN A 65 -12.71 -0.90 12.71
C GLN A 65 -11.20 -0.72 12.94
N PRO A 66 -10.34 -1.29 12.07
CA PRO A 66 -8.90 -1.15 12.21
C PRO A 66 -8.52 0.32 12.42
N PRO A 67 -7.54 0.60 13.30
CA PRO A 67 -7.15 1.97 13.61
C PRO A 67 -6.87 2.71 12.30
N ALA A 68 -7.47 3.89 12.16
CA ALA A 68 -7.22 4.73 11.00
C ALA A 68 -5.71 4.95 10.89
N LEU A 69 -5.17 4.80 9.69
CA LEU A 69 -3.76 5.05 9.40
C LEU A 69 -3.37 6.40 10.01
N SER A 70 -2.25 6.44 10.73
CA SER A 70 -1.67 7.68 11.19
C SER A 70 -1.43 8.61 10.00
N GLY A 71 -1.36 9.91 10.26
CA GLY A 71 -1.13 10.90 9.21
C GLY A 71 0.12 10.59 8.37
N ALA A 72 1.15 9.99 8.97
CA ALA A 72 2.37 9.61 8.26
C ALA A 72 2.15 8.40 7.34
N GLU A 73 1.48 7.35 7.84
CA GLU A 73 1.17 6.17 7.03
C GLU A 73 0.23 6.51 5.87
N ALA A 74 -0.73 7.40 6.11
CA ALA A 74 -1.63 7.91 5.08
C ALA A 74 -0.88 8.70 3.99
N ILE A 75 0.20 9.41 4.31
CA ILE A 75 1.04 10.13 3.32
C ILE A 75 1.86 9.16 2.48
N VAL A 76 2.42 8.10 3.08
CA VAL A 76 3.19 7.08 2.35
C VAL A 76 2.35 6.37 1.29
N GLN A 77 1.06 6.19 1.57
CA GLN A 77 0.12 5.58 0.62
C GLN A 77 -0.36 6.54 -0.49
N ARG A 78 -0.11 7.85 -0.38
CA ARG A 78 -0.53 8.80 -1.41
C ARG A 78 0.37 8.69 -2.63
N PRO A 79 -0.21 8.71 -3.84
CA PRO A 79 0.59 8.69 -5.05
C PRO A 79 1.36 10.02 -5.20
N SER A 80 2.55 9.94 -5.81
CA SER A 80 3.49 11.07 -5.89
C SER A 80 2.94 12.31 -6.59
N ASN A 81 1.98 12.14 -7.49
CA ASN A 81 1.28 13.24 -8.17
C ASN A 81 0.43 14.10 -7.21
N GLN A 82 -0.10 13.53 -6.13
CA GLN A 82 -0.85 14.28 -5.11
C GLN A 82 0.05 14.99 -4.11
N LEU A 83 1.28 14.51 -3.94
CA LEU A 83 2.26 15.07 -3.02
C LEU A 83 3.11 16.18 -3.65
N GLY A 84 2.96 16.42 -4.97
CA GLY A 84 3.82 17.34 -5.72
C GLY A 84 5.28 16.88 -5.80
N LEU A 85 5.54 15.61 -5.49
CA LEU A 85 6.87 15.01 -5.52
C LEU A 85 7.21 14.51 -6.92
N TYR A 86 8.46 14.09 -7.09
CA TYR A 86 8.92 13.47 -8.32
C TYR A 86 8.00 12.31 -8.76
N ASN A 87 7.60 12.33 -10.03
CA ASN A 87 6.84 11.26 -10.66
C ASN A 87 7.47 10.93 -12.02
N ARG A 88 7.93 9.68 -12.17
CA ARG A 88 8.60 9.20 -13.39
C ARG A 88 7.69 9.28 -14.61
N ALA A 89 6.45 8.83 -14.51
CA ALA A 89 5.49 8.87 -15.62
C ALA A 89 5.21 10.31 -16.07
N ALA A 90 5.09 11.24 -15.11
CA ALA A 90 4.92 12.65 -15.44
C ALA A 90 6.14 13.23 -16.17
N LEU A 91 7.36 12.87 -15.76
CA LEU A 91 8.58 13.30 -16.44
C LEU A 91 8.71 12.66 -17.84
N GLU A 92 8.38 11.38 -17.98
CA GLU A 92 8.31 10.68 -19.27
C GLU A 92 7.38 11.41 -20.24
N HIS A 93 6.19 11.84 -19.79
CA HIS A 93 5.27 12.62 -20.63
C HIS A 93 5.82 13.99 -21.03
N ARG A 94 6.51 14.69 -20.13
CA ARG A 94 7.09 16.02 -20.45
C ARG A 94 8.27 15.92 -21.41
N MET A 95 9.06 14.86 -21.31
CA MET A 95 10.27 14.68 -22.13
C MET A 95 9.97 13.99 -23.47
N GLY A 96 8.94 13.15 -23.52
CA GLY A 96 8.63 12.31 -24.69
C GLY A 96 9.79 11.38 -25.04
N ASN A 97 10.12 11.29 -26.33
CA ASN A 97 11.24 10.46 -26.83
C ASN A 97 12.61 10.85 -26.27
N ALA A 98 12.74 12.03 -25.66
CA ALA A 98 13.98 12.50 -25.06
C ALA A 98 14.21 11.96 -23.63
N PHE A 99 13.25 11.24 -23.04
CA PHE A 99 13.38 10.70 -21.69
C PHE A 99 14.58 9.74 -21.57
N GLY A 100 15.48 10.02 -20.64
CA GLY A 100 16.71 9.25 -20.44
C GLY A 100 17.79 9.44 -21.51
N LYS A 101 17.59 10.36 -22.47
CA LYS A 101 18.55 10.68 -23.55
C LYS A 101 19.01 12.13 -23.56
N SER A 102 18.18 13.05 -23.09
CA SER A 102 18.49 14.49 -23.04
C SER A 102 17.99 15.12 -21.74
N VAL A 103 18.55 16.29 -21.39
CA VAL A 103 18.05 17.17 -20.33
C VAL A 103 16.92 18.07 -20.83
N THR A 104 16.79 18.22 -22.15
CA THR A 104 15.75 19.04 -22.80
C THR A 104 14.62 18.18 -23.38
N PRO A 105 13.35 18.64 -23.30
CA PRO A 105 12.21 17.94 -23.91
C PRO A 105 12.30 17.77 -25.42
N GLN A 106 11.59 16.78 -25.96
CA GLN A 106 11.43 16.63 -27.41
C GLN A 106 10.73 17.85 -28.02
N ARG A 107 11.44 18.58 -28.87
CA ARG A 107 10.85 19.62 -29.73
C ARG A 107 10.73 19.08 -31.15
N PRO A 108 9.52 18.92 -31.70
CA PRO A 108 9.36 18.63 -33.12
C PRO A 108 10.07 19.71 -33.95
N PRO A 109 10.72 19.34 -35.08
CA PRO A 109 11.26 20.34 -35.99
C PRO A 109 10.13 21.27 -36.44
N PRO A 110 10.44 22.55 -36.71
CA PRO A 110 9.45 23.47 -37.24
C PRO A 110 8.87 22.87 -38.54
N PRO A 111 7.55 22.99 -38.77
CA PRO A 111 6.98 22.55 -40.03
C PRO A 111 7.68 23.26 -41.18
N THR A 112 7.90 22.54 -42.29
CA THR A 112 8.39 23.17 -43.51
C THR A 112 7.44 24.28 -43.92
N PRO A 113 7.93 25.50 -44.23
CA PRO A 113 7.06 26.62 -44.58
C PRO A 113 6.21 26.24 -45.80
N ALA A 114 4.90 26.25 -45.62
CA ALA A 114 3.97 26.06 -46.73
C ALA A 114 4.00 27.32 -47.59
N SER A 115 4.47 27.19 -48.82
CA SER A 115 4.48 28.30 -49.77
C SER A 115 3.04 28.52 -50.26
N PRO A 116 2.45 29.73 -50.14
CA PRO A 116 1.07 29.99 -50.57
C PRO A 116 0.89 29.88 -52.09
N LEU A 117 1.99 29.76 -52.84
CA LEU A 117 2.03 29.68 -54.30
C LEU A 117 2.22 28.25 -54.82
N LEU A 118 2.49 27.27 -53.95
CA LEU A 118 2.74 25.89 -54.35
C LEU A 118 1.69 24.95 -53.72
N PRO A 119 1.07 24.04 -54.48
CA PRO A 119 0.18 23.04 -53.91
C PRO A 119 0.96 22.11 -52.97
N ALA A 120 0.30 21.67 -51.89
CA ALA A 120 0.86 20.67 -50.98
C ALA A 120 1.15 19.38 -51.78
N ARG A 121 2.38 18.87 -51.65
CA ARG A 121 2.83 17.64 -52.29
C ARG A 121 2.58 16.43 -51.40
#